data_AF-A0A803MVC6-F1
#
_entry.id   AF-A0A803MVC6-F1
#
_cell.length_a   1.000
_cell.length_b   1.000
_cell.length_c   1.000
_cell.angle_alpha   90.00
_cell.angle_beta   90.00
_cell.angle_gamma   90.00
#
_symmetry.space_group_name_H-M   'P 1'
#
loop_
_entity.id
_entity.type
_entity.pdbx_description
1 polymer ?
#
loop_
_entity_poly.entity_id
_entity_poly.type
_entity_poly.pdbx_seq_one_letter_code
_entity_poly.pdbx_strand_id
1 'polypeptide(L)'
;MATQTDVYSVWGLPSEDVKQRVKNVMNTLRSEFNGPDFDPHVTVVGAITLNPEDAVDKFKSACKGLKAFTAHAYMPHMSLLYADLTDEEKKKAQERANALDDSLGNLSFKINRLALYKTDTEDKTLKSWEKVMEYDLDEEV
;
A
#
# COMPACT_ATOMS: atom_id res chain seq x y z
N MET A 1 -28.30 3.33 -19.53
CA MET A 1 -27.12 2.46 -19.74
C MET A 1 -26.52 2.20 -18.37
N ALA A 2 -26.11 0.98 -18.06
CA ALA A 2 -25.36 0.73 -16.82
C ALA A 2 -24.04 1.49 -16.91
N THR A 3 -23.77 2.38 -15.95
CA THR A 3 -22.47 3.03 -15.83
C THR A 3 -21.46 1.97 -15.40
N GLN A 4 -20.36 1.84 -16.14
CA GLN A 4 -19.30 0.89 -15.78
C GLN A 4 -18.69 1.29 -14.44
N THR A 5 -18.59 0.33 -13.52
CA THR A 5 -17.95 0.52 -12.23
C THR A 5 -16.72 -0.36 -12.10
N ASP A 6 -15.77 0.10 -11.31
CA ASP A 6 -14.53 -0.61 -10.98
C ASP A 6 -14.32 -0.58 -9.47
N VAL A 7 -13.43 -1.45 -8.98
CA VAL A 7 -13.01 -1.48 -7.57
C VAL A 7 -11.78 -0.60 -7.40
N TYR A 8 -11.82 0.31 -6.44
CA TYR A 8 -10.74 1.24 -6.14
C TYR A 8 -10.23 1.06 -4.71
N SER A 9 -8.98 1.46 -4.49
CA SER A 9 -8.38 1.60 -3.17
C SER A 9 -7.61 2.91 -3.07
N VAL A 10 -7.54 3.48 -1.88
CA VAL A 10 -6.73 4.67 -1.57
C VAL A 10 -5.57 4.27 -0.70
N TRP A 11 -4.37 4.58 -1.15
CA TRP A 11 -3.13 4.19 -0.51
C TRP A 11 -2.32 5.41 -0.08
N GLY A 12 -1.82 5.38 1.15
CA GLY A 12 -0.79 6.28 1.62
C GLY A 12 0.58 5.77 1.20
N LEU A 13 1.36 6.66 0.60
CA LEU A 13 2.70 6.35 0.10
C LEU A 13 3.76 6.86 1.07
N PRO A 14 4.78 6.05 1.39
CA PRO A 14 5.93 6.51 2.16
C PRO A 14 6.77 7.51 1.36
N SER A 15 7.68 8.21 2.06
CA SER A 15 8.77 8.96 1.43
C SER A 15 9.70 8.03 0.67
N GLU A 16 10.46 8.56 -0.29
CA GLU A 16 11.32 7.72 -1.17
C GLU A 16 12.39 6.94 -0.41
N ASP A 17 12.94 7.49 0.68
CA ASP A 17 13.92 6.81 1.54
C ASP A 17 13.28 5.62 2.28
N VAL A 18 12.09 5.82 2.84
CA VAL A 18 11.33 4.75 3.50
C VAL A 18 10.87 3.71 2.49
N LYS A 19 10.39 4.14 1.32
CA LYS A 19 10.03 3.28 0.19
C LYS A 19 11.20 2.37 -0.17
N GLN A 20 12.38 2.92 -0.42
CA GLN A 20 13.54 2.15 -0.82
C GLN A 20 13.97 1.15 0.25
N ARG A 21 13.99 1.60 1.51
CA ARG A 21 14.34 0.75 2.66
C ARG A 21 13.41 -0.46 2.76
N VAL A 22 12.09 -0.24 2.72
CA VAL A 22 11.09 -1.30 2.82
C VAL A 22 11.14 -2.19 1.58
N LYS A 23 11.28 -1.61 0.38
CA LYS A 23 11.37 -2.35 -0.89
C LYS A 23 12.55 -3.32 -0.93
N ASN A 24 13.68 -2.99 -0.29
CA ASN A 24 14.82 -3.91 -0.19
C ASN A 24 14.46 -5.21 0.57
N VAL A 25 13.71 -5.07 1.67
CA VAL A 25 13.21 -6.22 2.44
C VAL A 25 12.17 -6.99 1.62
N MET A 26 11.20 -6.29 1.02
CA MET A 26 10.18 -6.91 0.15
C MET A 26 10.80 -7.72 -0.99
N ASN A 27 11.80 -7.18 -1.67
CA ASN A 27 12.49 -7.83 -2.78
C ASN A 27 13.20 -9.12 -2.36
N THR A 28 13.82 -9.11 -1.18
CA THR A 28 14.46 -10.31 -0.63
C THR A 28 13.42 -11.37 -0.29
N LEU A 29 12.36 -10.99 0.44
CA LEU A 29 11.30 -11.91 0.83
C LEU A 29 10.60 -12.53 -0.37
N ARG A 30 10.21 -11.74 -1.38
CA ARG A 30 9.55 -12.30 -2.58
C ARG A 30 10.47 -13.22 -3.38
N SER A 31 11.79 -13.01 -3.35
CA SER A 31 12.74 -13.88 -4.04
C SER A 31 12.91 -15.23 -3.34
N GLU A 32 12.82 -15.26 -2.01
CA GLU A 32 12.99 -16.46 -1.20
C GLU A 32 11.68 -17.25 -1.03
N PHE A 33 10.54 -16.55 -0.92
CA PHE A 33 9.24 -17.14 -0.57
C PHE A 33 8.21 -17.10 -1.71
N ASN A 34 8.61 -16.57 -2.88
CA ASN A 34 7.78 -16.38 -4.07
C ASN A 34 6.61 -15.40 -3.86
N GLY A 35 6.51 -14.37 -4.68
CA GLY A 35 5.41 -13.41 -4.61
C GLY A 35 5.45 -12.37 -5.73
N PRO A 36 4.32 -11.71 -6.01
CA PRO A 36 4.29 -10.62 -6.98
C PRO A 36 5.14 -9.44 -6.46
N ASP A 37 5.63 -8.62 -7.39
CA ASP A 37 6.25 -7.35 -7.03
C ASP A 37 5.19 -6.27 -6.87
N PHE A 38 5.30 -5.45 -5.82
CA PHE A 38 4.44 -4.30 -5.58
C PHE A 38 5.17 -3.26 -4.74
N ASP A 39 4.73 -2.01 -4.80
CA ASP A 39 5.33 -0.92 -4.04
C ASP A 39 4.78 -0.85 -2.61
N PRO A 40 5.61 -0.48 -1.62
CA PRO A 40 5.16 -0.35 -0.23
C PRO A 40 4.11 0.74 -0.11
N HIS A 41 3.01 0.42 0.54
CA HIS A 41 1.89 1.31 0.75
C HIS A 41 1.15 0.97 2.03
N VAL A 42 0.40 1.95 2.54
CA VAL A 42 -0.55 1.78 3.64
C VAL A 42 -1.95 1.97 3.09
N THR A 43 -2.80 0.95 3.15
CA THR A 43 -4.19 1.08 2.71
C THR A 43 -4.97 1.98 3.66
N VAL A 44 -5.43 3.13 3.16
CA VAL A 44 -6.27 4.10 3.89
C VAL A 44 -7.75 3.78 3.69
N VAL A 45 -8.12 3.44 2.45
CA VAL A 45 -9.47 2.97 2.09
C VAL A 45 -9.30 1.77 1.16
N GLY A 46 -9.89 0.63 1.53
CA GLY A 46 -9.82 -0.59 0.73
C GLY A 46 -11.11 -0.86 -0.04
N ALA A 47 -10.96 -1.37 -1.27
CA ALA A 47 -11.99 -2.08 -2.04
C ALA A 47 -13.37 -1.39 -2.09
N ILE A 48 -13.42 -0.20 -2.68
CA ILE A 48 -14.65 0.57 -2.91
C ILE A 48 -15.08 0.53 -4.38
N THR A 49 -16.31 0.10 -4.64
CA THR A 49 -16.88 0.09 -6.00
C THR A 49 -17.42 1.46 -6.35
N LEU A 50 -16.86 2.09 -7.39
CA LEU A 50 -17.28 3.40 -7.89
C LEU A 50 -17.28 3.41 -9.42
N ASN A 51 -18.01 4.33 -10.02
CA ASN A 51 -17.72 4.69 -11.41
C ASN A 51 -16.45 5.58 -11.45
N PRO A 52 -15.74 5.64 -12.59
CA PRO A 52 -14.46 6.34 -12.67
C PRO A 52 -14.50 7.84 -12.30
N GLU A 53 -15.58 8.55 -12.66
CA GLU A 53 -15.72 9.98 -12.37
C GLU A 53 -15.87 10.22 -10.85
N ASP A 54 -16.77 9.48 -10.21
CA ASP A 54 -16.96 9.55 -8.75
C ASP A 54 -15.69 9.17 -7.98
N ALA A 55 -14.92 8.19 -8.47
CA ALA A 55 -13.68 7.78 -7.83
C ALA A 55 -12.66 8.92 -7.78
N VAL A 56 -12.48 9.61 -8.92
CA VAL A 56 -11.57 10.76 -9.02
C VAL A 56 -12.06 11.94 -8.18
N ASP A 57 -13.33 12.28 -8.26
CA ASP A 57 -13.88 13.45 -7.57
C ASP A 57 -13.89 13.28 -6.06
N LYS A 58 -14.30 12.11 -5.56
CA LYS A 58 -14.25 11.80 -4.13
C LYS A 58 -12.81 11.77 -3.62
N PHE A 59 -11.88 11.19 -4.39
CA PHE A 59 -10.46 11.16 -4.01
C PHE A 59 -9.88 12.58 -3.90
N LYS A 60 -10.10 13.44 -4.91
CA LYS A 60 -9.67 14.84 -4.87
C LYS A 60 -10.29 15.60 -3.70
N SER A 61 -11.58 15.40 -3.44
CA SER A 61 -12.26 16.05 -2.32
C SER A 61 -11.70 15.60 -0.97
N ALA A 62 -11.39 14.31 -0.82
CA ALA A 62 -10.80 13.78 0.40
C ALA A 62 -9.40 14.35 0.64
N CYS A 63 -8.56 14.41 -0.39
CA CYS A 63 -7.19 14.90 -0.26
C CYS A 63 -7.13 16.38 0.15
N LYS A 64 -8.03 17.24 -0.37
CA LYS A 64 -8.10 18.66 0.01
C LYS A 64 -8.43 18.89 1.49
N GLY A 65 -9.10 17.93 2.13
CA GLY A 65 -9.46 18.01 3.55
C GLY A 65 -8.44 17.34 4.49
N LEU A 66 -7.41 16.69 3.95
CA LEU A 66 -6.48 15.87 4.70
C LEU A 66 -5.08 16.49 4.71
N LYS A 67 -4.46 16.53 5.89
CA LYS A 67 -3.06 16.91 6.05
C LYS A 67 -2.16 15.69 6.10
N ALA A 68 -0.87 15.87 5.87
CA ALA A 68 0.11 14.82 6.11
C ALA A 68 -0.01 14.27 7.54
N PHE A 69 0.07 12.96 7.70
CA PHE A 69 -0.14 12.29 8.99
C PHE A 69 0.92 11.22 9.26
N THR A 70 1.16 10.92 10.54
CA THR A 70 2.10 9.86 10.93
C THR A 70 1.38 8.53 10.98
N ALA A 71 1.91 7.53 10.28
CA ALA A 71 1.41 6.17 10.38
C ALA A 71 2.12 5.43 11.52
N HIS A 72 1.35 4.89 12.47
CA HIS A 72 1.83 4.02 13.53
C HIS A 72 1.31 2.60 13.29
N ALA A 73 2.21 1.61 13.23
CA ALA A 73 1.97 0.24 12.76
C ALA A 73 1.05 -0.63 13.66
N TYR A 74 0.17 -0.05 14.48
CA TYR A 74 -0.68 -0.83 15.38
C TYR A 74 -2.08 -1.13 14.82
N MET A 75 -2.53 -0.47 13.72
CA MET A 75 -3.67 -0.93 12.90
C MET A 75 -3.91 -0.17 11.56
N PRO A 76 -2.96 0.63 11.07
CA PRO A 76 -2.60 0.62 9.65
C PRO A 76 -1.40 -0.32 9.45
N HIS A 77 -1.46 -1.21 8.45
CA HIS A 77 -0.36 -2.13 8.12
C HIS A 77 0.23 -1.82 6.75
N MET A 78 1.51 -2.14 6.59
CA MET A 78 2.23 -2.08 5.32
C MET A 78 2.70 -3.49 4.98
N SER A 79 2.14 -4.06 3.92
CA SER A 79 2.42 -5.44 3.51
C SER A 79 3.87 -5.57 3.00
N LEU A 80 4.56 -6.61 3.46
CA LEU A 80 5.92 -6.93 2.98
C LEU A 80 5.95 -8.04 1.92
N LEU A 81 4.94 -8.93 1.92
CA LEU A 81 4.87 -10.07 1.01
C LEU A 81 3.40 -10.52 0.82
N TYR A 82 3.04 -10.83 -0.42
CA TYR A 82 1.82 -11.58 -0.75
C TYR A 82 2.21 -12.96 -1.28
N ALA A 83 1.92 -14.00 -0.51
CA ALA A 83 2.25 -15.38 -0.87
C ALA A 83 1.32 -16.36 -0.13
N ASP A 84 0.98 -17.46 -0.80
CA ASP A 84 0.23 -18.55 -0.18
C ASP A 84 1.24 -19.43 0.59
N LEU A 85 1.50 -19.08 1.86
CA LEU A 85 2.49 -19.73 2.72
C LEU A 85 1.85 -20.64 3.78
N THR A 86 2.52 -21.75 4.08
CA THR A 86 2.27 -22.54 5.29
C THR A 86 2.66 -21.76 6.55
N ASP A 87 2.17 -22.16 7.72
CA ASP A 87 2.49 -21.45 8.97
C ASP A 87 4.00 -21.52 9.33
N GLU A 88 4.68 -22.60 8.94
CA GLU A 88 6.14 -22.71 9.07
C GLU A 88 6.86 -21.70 8.16
N GLU A 89 6.43 -21.57 6.91
CA GLU A 89 7.00 -20.60 5.97
C GLU A 89 6.71 -19.16 6.38
N LYS A 90 5.51 -18.87 6.92
CA LYS A 90 5.18 -17.55 7.48
C LYS A 90 6.15 -17.17 8.60
N LYS A 91 6.43 -18.11 9.51
CA LYS A 91 7.38 -17.88 10.60
C LYS A 91 8.79 -17.60 10.06
N LYS A 92 9.26 -18.39 9.08
CA LYS A 92 10.55 -18.18 8.42
C LYS A 92 10.62 -16.83 7.70
N ALA A 93 9.57 -16.42 7.00
CA ALA A 93 9.50 -15.13 6.32
C ALA A 93 9.55 -13.97 7.33
N GLN A 94 8.86 -14.10 8.47
CA GLN A 94 8.92 -13.11 9.56
C GLN A 94 10.31 -13.02 10.18
N GLU A 95 10.92 -14.16 10.54
CA GLU A 95 12.30 -14.21 11.07
C GLU A 95 13.29 -13.60 10.07
N ARG A 96 13.11 -13.88 8.77
CA ARG A 96 13.92 -13.31 7.70
C ARG A 96 13.76 -11.80 7.58
N ALA A 97 12.54 -11.28 7.66
CA ALA A 97 12.28 -9.85 7.65
C ALA A 97 13.00 -9.14 8.80
N ASN A 98 12.89 -9.69 10.02
CA ASN A 98 13.57 -9.16 11.20
C ASN A 98 15.10 -9.25 11.08
N ALA A 99 15.64 -10.30 10.46
CA ALA A 99 17.08 -10.43 10.24
C ALA A 99 17.61 -9.43 9.18
N LEU A 100 16.77 -8.98 8.26
CA LEU A 100 17.11 -7.97 7.26
C LEU A 100 17.04 -6.55 7.84
N ASP A 101 16.02 -6.28 8.66
CA ASP A 101 15.82 -5.00 9.33
C ASP A 101 14.88 -5.19 10.54
N ASP A 102 15.47 -5.35 11.72
CA ASP A 102 14.78 -5.60 12.98
C ASP A 102 14.00 -4.38 13.50
N SER A 103 14.31 -3.20 12.98
CA SER A 103 13.67 -1.95 13.38
C SER A 103 12.43 -1.60 12.55
N LEU A 104 12.11 -2.37 11.50
CA LEU A 104 10.88 -2.17 10.72
C LEU A 104 9.60 -2.30 11.57
N GLY A 105 9.62 -3.16 12.59
CA GLY A 105 8.46 -3.34 13.49
C GLY A 105 8.09 -2.08 14.27
N ASN A 106 9.03 -1.14 14.44
CA ASN A 106 8.85 0.13 15.14
C ASN A 106 9.00 1.34 14.21
N LEU A 107 8.98 1.11 12.89
CA LEU A 107 9.15 2.18 11.93
C LEU A 107 7.99 3.18 12.03
N SER A 108 8.34 4.46 12.14
CA SER A 108 7.41 5.59 12.10
C SER A 108 7.80 6.50 10.94
N PHE A 109 6.84 6.89 10.12
CA PHE A 109 7.06 7.79 8.99
C PHE A 109 5.80 8.62 8.71
N LYS A 110 6.03 9.77 8.08
CA LYS A 110 4.95 10.62 7.57
C LYS A 110 4.42 10.07 6.24
N ILE A 111 3.11 10.04 6.11
CA ILE A 111 2.41 9.90 4.83
C ILE A 111 2.02 11.30 4.38
N ASN A 112 2.70 11.80 3.36
CA ASN A 112 2.42 13.09 2.72
C ASN A 112 1.89 12.92 1.30
N ARG A 113 1.71 11.69 0.82
CA ARG A 113 1.17 11.40 -0.51
C ARG A 113 0.10 10.34 -0.43
N LEU A 114 -1.02 10.58 -1.10
CA LEU A 114 -2.06 9.59 -1.33
C LEU A 114 -2.13 9.24 -2.81
N ALA A 115 -2.48 8.00 -3.11
CA ALA A 115 -2.74 7.56 -4.47
C ALA A 115 -4.06 6.78 -4.56
N LEU A 116 -4.81 7.04 -5.62
CA LEU A 116 -5.98 6.29 -6.01
C LEU A 116 -5.54 5.18 -6.97
N TYR A 117 -5.87 3.94 -6.63
CA TYR A 117 -5.62 2.78 -7.46
C TYR A 117 -6.92 2.12 -7.87
N LYS A 118 -6.99 1.64 -9.10
CA LYS A 118 -7.93 0.60 -9.50
C LYS A 118 -7.32 -0.74 -9.07
N THR A 119 -8.04 -1.49 -8.24
CA THR A 119 -7.53 -2.70 -7.58
C THR A 119 -8.54 -3.81 -7.72
N ASP A 120 -8.38 -4.67 -8.73
CA ASP A 120 -9.12 -5.93 -8.77
C ASP A 120 -8.62 -6.84 -7.64
N THR A 121 -9.43 -6.99 -6.60
CA THR A 121 -9.06 -7.76 -5.41
C THR A 121 -9.00 -9.26 -5.67
N GLU A 122 -9.53 -9.74 -6.80
CA GLU A 122 -9.44 -11.14 -7.20
C GLU A 122 -8.12 -11.45 -7.95
N ASP A 123 -7.45 -10.43 -8.51
CA ASP A 123 -6.17 -10.59 -9.20
C ASP A 123 -5.00 -10.74 -8.22
N LYS A 124 -4.67 -11.99 -7.90
CA LYS A 124 -3.48 -12.34 -7.10
C LYS A 124 -2.15 -12.02 -7.79
N THR A 125 -2.13 -11.75 -9.10
CA THR A 125 -0.89 -11.41 -9.83
C THR A 125 -0.52 -9.93 -9.71
N LEU A 126 -1.48 -9.10 -9.26
CA LEU A 126 -1.38 -7.65 -9.16
C LEU A 126 -1.14 -6.92 -10.49
N LYS A 127 -1.34 -7.59 -11.63
CA LYS A 127 -1.09 -7.01 -12.96
C LYS A 127 -2.21 -6.10 -13.43
N SER A 128 -3.42 -6.29 -12.91
CA SER A 128 -4.57 -5.42 -13.17
C SER A 128 -4.58 -4.18 -12.29
N TRP A 129 -3.69 -4.10 -11.29
CA TRP A 129 -3.65 -2.99 -10.36
C TRP A 129 -3.01 -1.78 -11.04
N GLU A 130 -3.75 -0.69 -11.11
CA GLU A 130 -3.35 0.50 -11.87
C GLU A 130 -3.46 1.75 -11.01
N LYS A 131 -2.38 2.54 -10.95
CA LYS A 131 -2.43 3.86 -10.32
C LYS A 131 -3.18 4.82 -11.24
N VAL A 132 -4.30 5.34 -10.77
CA VAL A 132 -5.12 6.32 -11.49
C VAL A 132 -4.56 7.72 -11.32
N MET A 133 -4.28 8.10 -10.07
CA MET A 133 -3.68 9.40 -9.74
C MET A 133 -3.02 9.41 -8.37
N GLU A 134 -2.21 10.42 -8.13
CA GLU A 134 -1.48 10.69 -6.89
C GLU A 134 -1.70 12.15 -6.48
N TYR A 135 -1.63 12.43 -5.19
CA TYR A 135 -1.84 13.76 -4.61
C TYR A 135 -0.91 13.98 -3.42
N ASP A 136 -0.18 15.10 -3.43
CA ASP A 136 0.62 15.57 -2.30
C ASP A 136 -0.28 16.28 -1.28
N LEU A 137 -0.23 15.84 -0.03
CA LEU A 137 -0.96 16.43 1.09
C LEU A 137 -0.20 17.65 1.62
N ASP A 138 -0.96 18.66 2.06
CA ASP A 138 -0.38 19.81 2.74
C ASP A 138 0.30 19.40 4.05
N GLU A 139 1.45 20.02 4.36
CA GLU A 139 2.13 19.84 5.64
C GLU A 139 1.31 20.44 6.79
N GLU A 140 1.52 19.92 8.00
CA GLU A 140 1.05 20.58 9.21
C GLU A 140 1.86 21.88 9.43
N VAL A 141 1.16 22.99 9.64
CA VAL A 141 1.74 24.32 9.98
C VAL A 141 2.09 24.36 11.46
#